data_AF-A0A0S4NLR0-F1
#
_entry.id   AF-A0A0S4NLR0-F1
#
_cell.length_a   1.000
_cell.length_b   1.000
_cell.length_c   1.000
_cell.angle_alpha   90.00
_cell.angle_beta   90.00
_cell.angle_gamma   90.00
#
_symmetry.space_group_name_H-M   'P 1'
#
loop_
_entity.id
_entity.type
_entity.pdbx_description
1 polymer ?
#
loop_
_entity_poly.entity_id
_entity_poly.type
_entity_poly.pdbx_seq_one_letter_code
_entity_poly.pdbx_strand_id
1 'polypeptide(L)'
;MAKKEESNMNNDSERPSIIVGVENGTAIPQNAAPLFNGIEEEQIPVAVREIDIDNVLSRAYQSALASRLSVGIAFDGDRFIVHYKNLKENKPLFDKTISDGKQLRVLGANAARLVKGIPFKEMVNR
;
A
#
# COMPACT_ATOMS: atom_id res chain seq x y z
N MET A 1 -44.99 1.64 -8.51
CA MET A 1 -44.22 2.67 -7.78
C MET A 1 -43.58 2.00 -6.56
N ALA A 2 -42.25 1.89 -6.52
CA ALA A 2 -41.44 1.89 -5.28
C ALA A 2 -39.95 1.74 -5.66
N LYS A 3 -39.32 2.92 -5.76
CA LYS A 3 -37.94 3.28 -5.43
C LYS A 3 -36.79 2.32 -5.82
N LYS A 4 -36.04 2.76 -6.84
CA LYS A 4 -34.59 2.55 -6.99
C LYS A 4 -33.89 2.80 -5.65
N GLU A 5 -33.14 1.81 -5.18
CA GLU A 5 -32.01 2.03 -4.27
C GLU A 5 -30.78 2.25 -5.15
N GLU A 6 -30.53 3.51 -5.50
CA GLU A 6 -29.23 3.96 -5.98
C GLU A 6 -28.26 3.86 -4.79
N SER A 7 -27.52 2.75 -4.72
CA SER A 7 -26.40 2.60 -3.80
C SER A 7 -25.35 3.65 -4.16
N ASN A 8 -25.11 4.59 -3.24
CA ASN A 8 -24.03 5.57 -3.29
C ASN A 8 -22.71 4.91 -3.71
N MET A 9 -22.33 5.04 -4.98
CA MET A 9 -20.95 4.95 -5.42
C MET A 9 -20.25 6.21 -4.87
N ASN A 10 -19.80 6.13 -3.62
CA ASN A 10 -19.03 7.19 -2.99
C ASN A 10 -17.75 7.43 -3.79
N ASN A 11 -17.48 8.71 -4.00
CA ASN A 11 -16.44 9.29 -4.84
C ASN A 11 -15.03 9.12 -4.22
N ASP A 12 -14.64 7.90 -3.83
CA ASP A 12 -13.30 7.57 -3.32
C ASP A 12 -12.19 7.78 -4.38
N SER A 13 -12.58 8.02 -5.63
CA SER A 13 -11.74 8.44 -6.75
C SER A 13 -11.07 9.81 -6.58
N GLU A 14 -11.56 10.67 -5.67
CA GLU A 14 -11.01 12.04 -5.54
C GLU A 14 -9.89 12.17 -4.51
N ARG A 15 -9.85 11.35 -3.46
CA ARG A 15 -8.85 11.48 -2.39
C ARG A 15 -7.51 10.90 -2.85
N PRO A 16 -6.41 11.69 -2.86
CA PRO A 16 -5.09 11.15 -3.14
C PRO A 16 -4.71 10.11 -2.07
N SER A 17 -4.42 8.88 -2.51
CA SER A 17 -4.13 7.75 -1.61
C SER A 17 -2.88 7.00 -2.03
N ILE A 18 -2.21 6.37 -1.06
CA ILE A 18 -1.27 5.27 -1.31
C ILE A 18 -2.07 4.12 -1.89
N ILE A 19 -1.54 3.45 -2.91
CA ILE A 19 -2.20 2.28 -3.50
C ILE A 19 -1.51 1.02 -3.02
N VAL A 20 -2.28 0.12 -2.43
CA VAL A 20 -1.89 -1.28 -2.17
C VAL A 20 -2.44 -2.12 -3.32
N GLY A 21 -1.54 -2.64 -4.16
CA GLY A 21 -1.85 -3.48 -5.30
C GLY A 21 -1.98 -4.94 -4.90
N VAL A 22 -3.10 -5.56 -5.24
CA VAL A 22 -3.35 -6.99 -5.09
C VAL A 22 -3.58 -7.63 -6.46
N GLU A 23 -3.25 -8.90 -6.59
CA GLU A 23 -3.67 -9.74 -7.72
C GLU A 23 -5.22 -9.79 -7.83
N ASN A 24 -5.73 -10.03 -9.03
CA ASN A 24 -7.18 -10.18 -9.23
C ASN A 24 -7.72 -11.34 -8.39
N GLY A 25 -8.80 -11.09 -7.62
CA GLY A 25 -9.40 -12.09 -6.75
C GLY A 25 -8.59 -12.45 -5.50
N THR A 26 -7.44 -11.80 -5.28
CA THR A 26 -6.61 -12.02 -4.08
C THR A 26 -7.08 -11.14 -2.94
N ALA A 27 -7.51 -11.77 -1.84
CA ALA A 27 -7.84 -11.07 -0.61
C ALA A 27 -6.58 -10.55 0.09
N ILE A 28 -6.71 -9.45 0.83
CA ILE A 28 -5.64 -8.96 1.69
C ILE A 28 -5.38 -10.00 2.80
N PRO A 29 -4.13 -10.43 3.02
CA PRO A 29 -3.75 -11.31 4.12
C PRO A 29 -4.19 -10.74 5.46
N GLN A 30 -4.74 -11.57 6.35
CA GLN A 30 -5.18 -11.10 7.67
C GLN A 30 -4.02 -10.52 8.49
N ASN A 31 -2.80 -11.03 8.30
CA ASN A 31 -1.60 -10.52 8.94
C ASN A 31 -1.12 -9.17 8.38
N ALA A 32 -1.74 -8.64 7.32
CA ALA A 32 -1.41 -7.32 6.75
C ALA A 32 -2.07 -6.15 7.50
N ALA A 33 -3.03 -6.38 8.40
CA ALA A 33 -3.70 -5.30 9.15
C ALA A 33 -2.75 -4.29 9.84
N PRO A 34 -1.61 -4.70 10.44
CA PRO A 34 -0.64 -3.76 11.00
C PRO A 34 -0.07 -2.76 9.99
N LEU A 35 0.09 -3.15 8.71
CA LEU A 35 0.54 -2.25 7.64
C LEU A 35 -0.40 -1.04 7.50
N PHE A 36 -1.70 -1.32 7.38
CA PHE A 36 -2.74 -0.29 7.22
C PHE A 36 -2.81 0.60 8.46
N ASN A 37 -2.75 0.03 9.65
CA ASN A 37 -2.70 0.80 10.90
C ASN A 37 -1.52 1.79 10.92
N GLY A 38 -0.34 1.37 10.46
CA GLY A 38 0.83 2.26 10.39
C GLY A 38 0.64 3.44 9.43
N ILE A 39 -0.05 3.22 8.31
CA ILE A 39 -0.39 4.30 7.36
C ILE A 39 -1.42 5.26 7.97
N GLU A 40 -2.44 4.71 8.63
CA GLU A 40 -3.51 5.47 9.30
C GLU A 40 -2.98 6.34 10.45
N GLU A 41 -2.08 5.82 11.28
CA GLU A 41 -1.41 6.56 12.36
C GLU A 41 -0.67 7.81 11.83
N GLU A 42 -0.17 7.76 10.60
CA GLU A 42 0.51 8.87 9.95
C GLU A 42 -0.46 9.81 9.18
N GLN A 43 -1.77 9.53 9.24
CA GLN A 43 -2.87 10.30 8.67
C GLN A 43 -2.79 10.44 7.14
N ILE A 44 -2.38 9.37 6.46
CA ILE A 44 -2.32 9.30 4.99
C ILE A 44 -3.40 8.34 4.47
N PRO A 45 -4.21 8.75 3.48
CA PRO A 45 -5.18 7.85 2.86
C PRO A 45 -4.52 6.66 2.16
N VAL A 46 -5.14 5.49 2.28
CA VAL A 46 -4.72 4.25 1.61
C VAL A 46 -5.93 3.60 0.93
N ALA A 47 -5.72 3.11 -0.28
CA ALA A 47 -6.73 2.37 -1.02
C ALA A 47 -6.12 1.07 -1.55
N VAL A 48 -6.97 0.05 -1.66
CA VAL A 48 -6.62 -1.25 -2.21
C VAL A 48 -7.13 -1.27 -3.64
N ARG A 49 -6.30 -1.72 -4.58
CA ARG A 49 -6.69 -1.86 -5.98
C ARG A 49 -6.16 -3.17 -6.55
N GLU A 50 -6.95 -3.75 -7.44
CA GLU A 50 -6.47 -4.83 -8.29
C GLU A 50 -5.46 -4.27 -9.29
N ILE A 51 -4.26 -4.83 -9.27
CA ILE A 51 -3.16 -4.57 -10.19
C ILE A 51 -2.70 -5.96 -10.61
N ASP A 52 -3.31 -6.46 -11.69
CA ASP A 52 -3.21 -7.84 -12.16
C ASP A 52 -1.83 -8.14 -12.78
N ILE A 53 -0.83 -8.26 -11.90
CA ILE A 53 0.58 -8.49 -12.22
C ILE A 53 1.13 -9.47 -11.19
N ASP A 54 1.52 -10.66 -11.64
CA ASP A 54 2.03 -11.75 -10.80
C ASP A 54 3.32 -11.36 -10.07
N ASN A 55 4.21 -10.64 -10.75
CA ASN A 55 5.46 -10.22 -10.15
C ASN A 55 5.20 -9.12 -9.11
N VAL A 56 5.35 -9.46 -7.83
CA VAL A 56 5.12 -8.54 -6.69
C VAL A 56 5.90 -7.23 -6.79
N LEU A 57 7.12 -7.24 -7.36
CA LEU A 57 7.94 -6.03 -7.51
C LEU A 57 7.36 -5.10 -8.58
N SER A 58 7.04 -5.65 -9.75
CA SER A 58 6.33 -4.92 -10.81
C SER A 58 4.97 -4.43 -10.34
N ARG A 59 4.23 -5.24 -9.59
CA ARG A 59 2.95 -4.84 -8.98
C ARG A 59 3.10 -3.64 -8.05
N ALA A 60 4.11 -3.64 -7.16
CA ALA A 60 4.38 -2.50 -6.29
C ALA A 60 4.73 -1.22 -7.07
N TYR A 61 5.52 -1.35 -8.14
CA TYR A 61 5.84 -0.22 -9.01
C TYR A 61 4.60 0.34 -9.73
N GLN A 62 3.76 -0.53 -10.29
CA GLN A 62 2.52 -0.11 -10.95
C GLN A 62 1.52 0.50 -9.96
N SER A 63 1.45 0.00 -8.73
CA SER A 63 0.72 0.66 -7.63
C SER A 63 1.24 2.08 -7.38
N ALA A 64 2.56 2.30 -7.45
CA ALA A 64 3.14 3.62 -7.22
C ALA A 64 2.83 4.59 -8.37
N LEU A 65 2.77 4.09 -9.60
CA LEU A 65 2.33 4.84 -10.78
C LEU A 65 0.83 5.19 -10.71
N ALA A 66 0.00 4.26 -10.24
CA ALA A 66 -1.44 4.46 -10.06
C ALA A 66 -1.79 5.39 -8.88
N SER A 67 -0.87 5.52 -7.90
CA SER A 67 -1.04 6.39 -6.74
C SER A 67 -0.84 7.86 -7.09
N ARG A 68 -1.84 8.69 -6.77
CA ARG A 68 -1.69 10.16 -6.80
C ARG A 68 -0.69 10.68 -5.76
N LEU A 69 -0.37 9.88 -4.74
CA LEU A 69 0.68 10.16 -3.75
C LEU A 69 2.04 9.59 -4.15
N SER A 70 2.16 8.98 -5.33
CA SER A 70 3.42 8.45 -5.89
C SER A 70 4.02 7.26 -5.13
N VAL A 71 3.29 6.70 -4.17
CA VAL A 71 3.72 5.58 -3.32
C VAL A 71 2.82 4.39 -3.56
N GLY A 72 3.43 3.25 -3.84
CA GLY A 72 2.75 1.99 -4.10
C GLY A 72 3.25 0.91 -3.17
N ILE A 73 2.37 -0.01 -2.81
CA ILE A 73 2.70 -1.18 -2.01
C ILE A 73 2.17 -2.41 -2.74
N ALA A 74 2.89 -3.52 -2.66
CA ALA A 74 2.37 -4.84 -2.98
C ALA A 74 3.01 -5.88 -2.06
N PHE A 75 2.41 -7.06 -2.00
CA PHE A 75 2.92 -8.16 -1.20
C PHE A 75 2.68 -9.51 -1.88
N ASP A 76 3.44 -10.52 -1.46
CA ASP A 76 3.29 -11.93 -1.78
C ASP A 76 3.68 -12.73 -0.54
N GLY A 77 2.69 -13.37 0.10
CA GLY A 77 2.82 -13.91 1.46
C GLY A 77 3.31 -12.85 2.45
N ASP A 78 4.42 -13.12 3.13
CA ASP A 78 5.04 -12.22 4.11
C ASP A 78 6.07 -11.26 3.49
N ARG A 79 6.24 -11.27 2.16
CA ARG A 79 7.12 -10.33 1.45
C ARG A 79 6.33 -9.07 1.09
N PHE A 80 6.73 -7.94 1.64
CA PHE A 80 6.13 -6.63 1.39
C PHE A 80 7.11 -5.72 0.65
N ILE A 81 6.62 -5.06 -0.39
CA ILE A 81 7.39 -4.12 -1.21
C ILE A 81 6.72 -2.76 -1.17
N VAL A 82 7.48 -1.73 -0.78
CA VAL A 82 7.08 -0.32 -0.89
C VAL A 82 7.89 0.31 -2.01
N HIS A 83 7.20 0.84 -3.01
CA HIS A 83 7.80 1.48 -4.18
C HIS A 83 7.44 2.96 -4.25
N TYR A 84 8.33 3.72 -4.90
CA TYR A 84 8.12 5.12 -5.23
C TYR A 84 8.21 5.32 -6.74
N LYS A 85 7.31 6.12 -7.33
CA LYS A 85 7.16 6.21 -8.79
C LYS A 85 8.42 6.67 -9.55
N ASN A 86 9.28 7.45 -8.89
CA ASN A 86 10.50 8.01 -9.51
C ASN A 86 11.73 7.09 -9.37
N LEU A 87 11.59 5.95 -8.69
CA LEU A 87 12.64 4.93 -8.67
C LEU A 87 12.51 4.03 -9.89
N LYS A 88 13.62 3.39 -10.28
CA LYS A 88 13.58 2.31 -11.27
C LYS A 88 12.74 1.17 -10.70
N GLU A 89 11.95 0.51 -11.54
CA GLU A 89 11.08 -0.61 -11.16
C GLU A 89 11.81 -1.72 -10.38
N ASN A 90 13.06 -2.00 -10.73
CA ASN A 90 13.87 -3.00 -10.05
C ASN A 90 14.59 -2.49 -8.78
N LYS A 91 14.30 -1.26 -8.34
CA LYS A 91 14.91 -0.61 -7.18
C LYS A 91 13.81 -0.07 -6.26
N PRO A 92 13.06 -0.94 -5.57
CA PRO A 92 12.05 -0.50 -4.63
C PRO A 92 12.71 0.23 -3.46
N LEU A 93 11.92 1.01 -2.73
CA LEU A 93 12.43 1.69 -1.54
C LEU A 93 12.60 0.71 -0.38
N PHE A 94 11.63 -0.19 -0.20
CA PHE A 94 11.70 -1.29 0.75
C PHE A 94 11.26 -2.58 0.07
N ASP A 95 12.00 -3.66 0.31
CA ASP A 95 11.65 -5.04 -0.05
C ASP A 95 12.04 -5.90 1.16
N LYS A 96 11.03 -6.39 1.88
CA LYS A 96 11.21 -7.00 3.21
C LYS A 96 10.29 -8.20 3.37
N THR A 97 10.81 -9.28 3.94
CA THR A 97 10.00 -10.37 4.48
C THR A 97 9.75 -10.11 5.95
N ILE A 98 8.49 -9.91 6.34
CA ILE A 98 8.09 -9.48 7.69
C ILE A 98 6.94 -10.35 8.19
N SER A 99 7.18 -11.08 9.28
CA SER A 99 6.14 -11.79 10.02
C SER A 99 5.74 -11.10 11.35
N ASP A 100 6.54 -10.13 11.82
CA ASP A 100 6.24 -9.34 13.01
C ASP A 100 5.34 -8.15 12.68
N GLY A 101 4.14 -8.15 13.26
CA GLY A 101 3.18 -7.06 13.11
C GLY A 101 3.72 -5.68 13.55
N LYS A 102 4.67 -5.61 14.48
CA LYS A 102 5.29 -4.32 14.86
C LYS A 102 6.16 -3.76 13.75
N GLN A 103 7.02 -4.59 13.13
CA GLN A 103 7.81 -4.19 11.98
C GLN A 103 6.93 -3.83 10.79
N LEU A 104 5.84 -4.58 10.56
CA LEU A 104 4.92 -4.30 9.47
C LEU A 104 4.17 -2.97 9.67
N ARG A 105 3.81 -2.64 10.91
CA ARG A 105 3.27 -1.32 11.28
C ARG A 105 4.27 -0.21 11.02
N VAL A 106 5.55 -0.41 11.36
CA VAL A 106 6.61 0.56 11.03
C VAL A 106 6.78 0.72 9.52
N LEU A 107 6.68 -0.37 8.74
CA LEU A 107 6.74 -0.31 7.27
C LEU A 107 5.60 0.55 6.71
N GLY A 108 4.37 0.35 7.19
CA GLY A 108 3.21 1.15 6.81
C GLY A 108 3.39 2.64 7.15
N ALA A 109 3.87 2.92 8.37
CA ALA A 109 4.20 4.29 8.77
C ALA A 109 5.28 4.90 7.85
N ASN A 110 6.32 4.14 7.49
CA ASN A 110 7.37 4.63 6.60
C ASN A 110 6.87 4.90 5.17
N ALA A 111 5.93 4.11 4.65
CA ALA A 111 5.27 4.41 3.38
C ALA A 111 4.51 5.75 3.43
N ALA A 112 3.83 6.05 4.55
CA ALA A 112 3.16 7.33 4.75
C ALA A 112 4.14 8.50 5.01
N ARG A 113 5.24 8.27 5.73
CA ARG A 113 6.29 9.27 5.96
C ARG A 113 7.04 9.64 4.69
N LEU A 114 7.17 8.71 3.75
CA LEU A 114 7.66 8.98 2.40
C LEU A 114 6.78 10.01 1.69
N VAL A 115 5.45 9.88 1.77
CA VAL A 115 4.51 10.87 1.20
C VAL A 115 4.72 12.25 1.85
N LYS A 116 4.90 12.29 3.16
CA LYS A 116 5.09 13.54 3.93
C LYS A 116 6.48 14.15 3.80
N GLY A 117 7.45 13.44 3.23
CA GLY A 117 8.84 13.89 3.11
C GLY A 117 9.55 14.04 4.46
N ILE A 118 9.22 13.21 5.45
CA ILE A 118 9.84 13.24 6.79
C ILE A 118 10.68 11.98 7.06
N PRO A 119 11.69 12.03 7.96
CA PRO A 119 12.65 10.92 8.15
C PRO A 119 11.98 9.59 8.49
N PHE A 120 12.47 8.45 8.02
CA PHE A 120 11.88 7.15 8.36
C PHE A 120 12.05 6.78 9.84
N LYS A 121 11.06 6.07 10.38
CA LYS A 121 11.15 5.35 11.65
C LYS A 121 12.12 4.18 11.49
N GLU A 122 12.89 3.89 12.54
CA GLU A 122 13.81 2.77 12.55
C GLU A 122 13.07 1.43 12.46
N MET A 123 13.50 0.59 11.52
CA MET A 123 13.09 -0.81 11.45
C MET A 123 14.16 -1.64 12.15
N VAL A 124 13.83 -2.19 13.31
CA VAL A 124 14.75 -3.07 14.04
C VAL A 124 14.76 -4.43 13.35
N ASN A 125 15.85 -4.79 12.67
CA ASN A 125 16.12 -6.19 12.33
C ASN A 125 16.43 -6.92 13.64
N ARG A 126 15.58 -7.86 14.05
CA ARG A 126 15.93 -8.82 15.10
C ARG A 126 16.31 -10.14 14.44
#